data_AF-A0A942KU66-F1
#
_entry.id   AF-A0A942KU66-F1
#
_cell.length_a   1.000
_cell.length_b   1.000
_cell.length_c   1.000
_cell.angle_alpha   90.00
_cell.angle_beta   90.00
_cell.angle_gamma   90.00
#
_symmetry.space_group_name_H-M   'P 1'
#
loop_
_entity.id
_entity.type
_entity.pdbx_description
1 polymer ?
#
loop_
_entity_poly.entity_id
_entity_poly.type
_entity_poly.pdbx_seq_one_letter_code
_entity_poly.pdbx_strand_id
1 'polypeptide(L)'
;MAINAINLVPAKKLVDKCCKTIDECQVCAKSKCLVGFSKIALEYAMQKKALSIPQGKNLVPQGDMKIYYQEDLVEALAEILHQCQNCQDNHHDDCITNVARLALELALLGDNPPYGGSSFSYLIHAAKLHPEIGGKLLERYKAKKA
;
A
#
# COMPACT_ATOMS: atom_id res chain seq x y z
N MET A 1 12.18 9.64 21.97
CA MET A 1 11.28 8.70 21.25
C MET A 1 12.08 8.12 20.10
N ALA A 2 12.33 6.81 20.12
CA ALA A 2 13.00 6.16 19.01
C ALA A 2 12.03 6.12 17.82
N ILE A 3 12.36 6.86 16.76
CA ILE A 3 11.71 6.69 15.46
C ILE A 3 12.11 5.29 15.01
N ASN A 4 11.23 4.30 15.15
CA ASN A 4 11.40 3.05 14.42
C ASN A 4 11.41 3.44 12.94
N ALA A 5 12.60 3.42 12.34
CA ALA A 5 12.80 3.87 10.98
C ALA A 5 11.98 2.99 10.05
N ILE A 6 10.97 3.57 9.41
CA ILE A 6 10.21 2.87 8.38
C ILE A 6 11.20 2.50 7.27
N ASN A 7 11.34 1.22 6.96
CA ASN A 7 12.22 0.78 5.89
C ASN A 7 11.42 0.69 4.59
N LEU A 8 11.43 1.77 3.83
CA LEU A 8 10.66 1.87 2.59
C LEU A 8 11.32 1.18 1.38
N VAL A 9 12.58 0.72 1.51
CA VAL A 9 13.31 0.10 0.39
C VAL A 9 12.67 -1.22 -0.06
N PRO A 10 12.38 -2.20 0.83
CA PRO A 10 11.67 -3.42 0.44
C PRO A 10 10.28 -3.14 -0.12
N ALA A 11 9.52 -2.24 0.51
CA ALA A 11 8.20 -1.83 0.07
C ALA A 11 8.23 -1.28 -1.37
N LYS A 12 9.14 -0.35 -1.66
CA LYS A 12 9.30 0.21 -3.00
C LYS A 12 9.61 -0.88 -4.03
N LYS A 13 10.51 -1.82 -3.72
CA LYS A 13 10.88 -2.90 -4.64
C LYS A 13 9.69 -3.79 -4.99
N LEU A 14 8.81 -4.09 -4.03
CA LEU A 14 7.60 -4.90 -4.27
C LEU A 14 6.53 -4.12 -5.03
N VAL A 15 6.35 -2.83 -4.72
CA VAL A 15 5.47 -1.94 -5.50
C VAL A 15 5.96 -1.82 -6.95
N ASP A 16 7.27 -1.70 -7.16
CA ASP A 16 7.86 -1.64 -8.52
C ASP A 16 7.55 -2.91 -9.34
N LYS A 17 7.52 -4.09 -8.70
CA LYS A 17 7.15 -5.36 -9.37
C LYS A 17 5.70 -5.42 -9.82
N CYS A 18 4.81 -4.66 -9.19
CA CYS A 18 3.39 -4.59 -9.59
C CYS A 18 3.19 -3.87 -10.94
N CYS A 19 4.22 -3.20 -11.47
CA CYS A 19 4.15 -2.51 -12.74
C CYS A 19 4.24 -3.48 -13.92
N LYS A 20 3.21 -3.53 -14.77
CA LYS A 20 3.14 -4.38 -15.97
C LYS A 20 3.96 -3.87 -17.18
N THR A 21 4.89 -2.95 -16.92
CA THR A 21 5.71 -2.24 -17.93
C THR A 21 4.88 -1.55 -19.03
N ILE A 22 5.57 -0.93 -19.99
CA ILE A 22 4.92 -0.31 -21.15
C ILE A 22 4.35 -1.35 -22.11
N ASP A 23 4.90 -2.57 -22.09
CA ASP A 23 4.55 -3.62 -23.04
C ASP A 23 3.10 -4.09 -22.85
N GLU A 24 2.63 -4.21 -21.60
CA GLU A 24 1.21 -4.46 -21.33
C GLU A 24 0.39 -3.18 -21.20
N CYS A 25 0.94 -2.11 -20.61
CA CYS A 25 0.14 -0.90 -20.34
C CYS A 25 -0.13 -0.05 -21.60
N GLN A 26 0.71 -0.16 -22.63
CA GLN A 26 0.75 0.68 -23.85
C GLN A 26 1.08 2.16 -23.59
N VAL A 27 0.53 2.76 -22.52
CA VAL A 27 0.78 4.15 -22.09
C VAL A 27 0.99 4.20 -20.58
N CYS A 28 2.05 4.87 -20.13
CA CYS A 28 2.33 5.06 -18.71
C CYS A 28 1.63 6.31 -18.15
N ALA A 29 0.64 6.10 -17.29
CA ALA A 29 -0.14 7.17 -16.65
C ALA A 29 0.52 7.76 -15.38
N LYS A 30 1.69 7.25 -14.96
CA LYS A 30 2.48 7.73 -13.80
C LYS A 30 1.63 7.96 -12.54
N SER A 31 1.42 9.21 -12.12
CA SER A 31 0.68 9.56 -10.90
C SER A 31 -0.82 9.26 -10.97
N LYS A 32 -1.39 9.05 -12.17
CA LYS A 32 -2.78 8.58 -12.33
C LYS A 32 -2.89 7.05 -12.33
N CYS A 33 -1.76 6.34 -12.23
CA CYS A 33 -1.72 4.88 -12.06
C CYS A 33 -1.67 4.55 -10.57
N LEU A 34 -2.45 3.61 -10.05
CA LEU A 34 -2.44 3.28 -8.60
C LEU A 34 -1.07 2.78 -8.12
N VAL A 35 -0.44 1.89 -8.89
CA VAL A 35 0.94 1.43 -8.63
C VAL A 35 1.94 2.58 -8.79
N GLY A 36 1.76 3.41 -9.82
CA GLY A 36 2.65 4.56 -10.08
C GLY A 36 2.58 5.63 -8.99
N PHE A 37 1.40 5.90 -8.47
CA PHE A 37 1.16 6.80 -7.36
C PHE A 37 1.79 6.27 -6.07
N SER A 38 1.57 4.98 -5.76
CA SER A 38 2.20 4.33 -4.61
C SER A 38 3.72 4.46 -4.65
N LYS A 39 4.33 4.22 -5.83
CA LYS A 39 5.76 4.41 -6.05
C LYS A 39 6.21 5.85 -5.79
N ILE A 40 5.49 6.84 -6.33
CA ILE A 40 5.79 8.26 -6.13
C ILE A 40 5.73 8.64 -4.64
N ALA A 41 4.73 8.15 -3.91
CA ALA A 41 4.59 8.41 -2.48
C ALA A 41 5.78 7.86 -1.68
N LEU A 42 6.20 6.62 -1.97
CA LEU A 42 7.37 5.99 -1.33
C LEU A 42 8.67 6.73 -1.68
N GLU A 43 8.85 7.10 -2.96
CA GLU A 43 10.02 7.87 -3.41
C GLU A 43 10.09 9.24 -2.74
N TYR A 44 8.96 9.94 -2.62
CA TYR A 44 8.87 11.21 -1.90
C TYR A 44 9.34 11.07 -0.45
N ALA A 45 8.84 10.06 0.27
CA ALA A 45 9.24 9.80 1.65
C ALA A 45 10.74 9.54 1.79
N MET A 46 11.31 8.73 0.89
CA MET A 46 12.74 8.41 0.89
C MET A 46 13.61 9.64 0.57
N GLN A 47 13.22 10.44 -0.41
CA GLN A 47 13.99 11.61 -0.85
C GLN A 47 13.89 12.79 0.11
N LYS A 48 12.70 13.04 0.66
CA LYS A 48 12.42 14.18 1.53
C LYS A 48 12.53 13.85 3.02
N LYS A 49 12.77 12.58 3.37
CA LYS A 49 12.72 12.07 4.75
C LYS A 49 11.40 12.44 5.44
N ALA A 50 10.31 12.41 4.68
CA ALA A 50 8.98 12.78 5.13
C ALA A 50 8.16 11.54 5.51
N LEU A 51 7.34 11.65 6.56
CA LEU A 51 6.46 10.57 7.02
C LEU A 51 5.00 10.74 6.58
N SER A 52 4.67 11.89 5.98
CA SER A 52 3.35 12.21 5.45
C SER A 52 3.44 13.05 4.19
N ILE A 53 2.37 13.01 3.38
CA ILE A 53 2.14 13.91 2.25
C ILE A 53 0.93 14.76 2.61
N PRO A 54 1.02 16.10 2.67
CA PRO A 54 -0.15 16.93 2.95
C PRO A 54 -1.32 16.61 2.02
N GLN A 55 -2.49 16.29 2.58
CA GLN A 55 -3.68 15.85 1.83
C GLN A 55 -3.46 14.59 0.97
N GLY A 56 -2.46 13.78 1.30
CA GLY A 56 -2.03 12.63 0.52
C GLY A 56 -3.15 11.63 0.25
N LYS A 57 -4.08 11.44 1.20
CA LYS A 57 -5.26 10.58 0.98
C LYS A 57 -6.12 11.07 -0.19
N ASN A 58 -6.31 12.39 -0.31
CA ASN A 58 -7.15 12.98 -1.35
C ASN A 58 -6.48 12.94 -2.74
N LEU A 59 -5.18 12.66 -2.80
CA LEU A 59 -4.42 12.56 -4.05
C LEU A 59 -4.45 11.15 -4.65
N VAL A 60 -4.98 10.15 -3.93
CA VAL A 60 -5.07 8.77 -4.40
C VAL A 60 -5.95 8.69 -5.66
N PRO A 61 -5.43 8.18 -6.80
CA PRO A 61 -6.19 8.08 -8.04
C PRO A 61 -7.44 7.21 -7.88
N GLN A 62 -8.57 7.66 -8.42
CA GLN A 62 -9.85 6.92 -8.37
C GLN A 62 -10.24 6.30 -9.72
N GLY A 63 -9.65 6.78 -10.81
CA GLY A 63 -10.03 6.41 -12.19
C GLY A 63 -9.12 5.39 -12.86
N ASP A 64 -8.29 4.66 -12.11
CA ASP A 64 -7.43 3.64 -12.69
C ASP A 64 -8.14 2.30 -12.81
N MET A 65 -8.53 1.95 -14.04
CA MET A 65 -9.29 0.73 -14.35
C MET A 65 -8.41 -0.45 -14.78
N LYS A 66 -7.09 -0.40 -14.52
CA LYS A 66 -6.18 -1.48 -14.91
C LYS A 66 -6.40 -2.74 -14.09
N ILE A 67 -6.23 -3.88 -14.74
CA ILE A 67 -6.18 -5.20 -14.09
C ILE A 67 -4.73 -5.52 -13.79
N TYR A 68 -4.41 -5.69 -12.52
CA TYR A 68 -3.08 -5.99 -12.00
C TYR A 68 -2.89 -7.48 -11.67
N TYR A 69 -1.64 -7.89 -11.51
CA TYR A 69 -1.34 -9.24 -11.00
C TYR A 69 -1.60 -9.28 -9.49
N GLN A 70 -2.59 -10.09 -9.10
CA GLN A 70 -3.05 -10.18 -7.72
C GLN A 70 -1.93 -10.56 -6.74
N GLU A 71 -1.10 -11.54 -7.08
CA GLU A 71 -0.03 -12.02 -6.19
C GLU A 71 1.03 -10.94 -5.91
N ASP A 72 1.39 -10.14 -6.92
CA ASP A 72 2.34 -9.03 -6.74
C ASP A 72 1.76 -7.94 -5.83
N LEU A 73 0.48 -7.61 -6.02
CA LEU A 73 -0.23 -6.65 -5.18
C LEU A 73 -0.36 -7.13 -3.73
N VAL A 74 -0.66 -8.42 -3.52
CA VAL A 74 -0.73 -9.02 -2.17
C VAL A 74 0.62 -8.92 -1.47
N GLU A 75 1.72 -9.24 -2.15
CA GLU A 75 3.07 -9.09 -1.60
C GLU A 75 3.42 -7.65 -1.25
N ALA A 76 3.11 -6.71 -2.15
CA ALA A 76 3.37 -5.29 -1.94
C ALA A 76 2.53 -4.71 -0.79
N LEU A 77 1.24 -5.02 -0.73
CA LEU A 77 0.34 -4.52 0.32
C LEU A 77 0.70 -5.12 1.69
N ALA A 78 1.06 -6.40 1.75
CA ALA A 78 1.53 -7.03 2.99
C ALA A 78 2.80 -6.34 3.52
N GLU A 79 3.75 -6.01 2.64
CA GLU A 79 4.95 -5.25 3.01
C GLU A 79 4.61 -3.84 3.50
N ILE A 80 3.72 -3.12 2.83
CA ILE A 80 3.29 -1.78 3.27
C ILE A 80 2.68 -1.81 4.67
N LEU A 81 1.84 -2.81 4.95
CA LEU A 81 1.26 -3.02 6.28
C LEU A 81 2.33 -3.38 7.32
N HIS A 82 3.37 -4.13 6.93
CA HIS A 82 4.50 -4.44 7.83
C HIS A 82 5.31 -3.19 8.18
N GLN A 83 5.43 -2.26 7.24
CA GLN A 83 6.07 -0.96 7.45
C GLN A 83 5.19 0.05 8.22
N CYS A 84 3.92 -0.27 8.47
CA CYS A 84 3.06 0.59 9.27
C CYS A 84 3.51 0.59 10.75
N GLN A 85 3.59 1.78 11.33
CA GLN A 85 3.94 1.94 12.76
C GLN A 85 2.81 1.54 13.73
N ASN A 86 1.64 1.15 13.20
CA ASN A 86 0.48 0.75 13.99
C ASN A 86 0.07 1.80 15.04
N CYS A 87 -0.14 3.04 14.60
CA CYS A 87 -0.38 4.21 15.44
C CYS A 87 -1.67 4.13 16.31
N GLN A 88 -2.52 3.12 16.11
CA GLN A 88 -3.81 2.97 16.80
C GLN A 88 -4.65 4.26 16.68
N ASP A 89 -5.16 4.77 17.80
CA ASP A 89 -5.96 5.99 17.87
C ASP A 89 -5.23 7.25 17.37
N ASN A 90 -3.88 7.23 17.28
CA ASN A 90 -3.09 8.31 16.70
C ASN A 90 -2.92 8.18 15.17
N HIS A 91 -3.76 7.37 14.52
CA HIS A 91 -3.71 7.20 13.07
C HIS A 91 -3.94 8.52 12.33
N HIS A 92 -3.13 8.78 11.32
CA HIS A 92 -3.26 9.94 10.45
C HIS A 92 -3.37 9.46 9.00
N ASP A 93 -4.45 9.86 8.33
CA ASP A 93 -4.82 9.41 6.99
C ASP A 93 -3.76 9.73 5.93
N ASP A 94 -3.06 10.85 6.08
CA ASP A 94 -2.03 11.32 5.13
C ASP A 94 -0.63 10.72 5.33
N CYS A 95 -0.44 9.75 6.22
CA CYS A 95 0.88 9.13 6.38
C CYS A 95 1.26 8.30 5.13
N ILE A 96 2.56 8.24 4.81
CA ILE A 96 3.04 7.64 3.55
C ILE A 96 2.58 6.20 3.39
N THR A 97 2.67 5.40 4.45
CA THR A 97 2.26 4.00 4.41
C THR A 97 0.76 3.86 4.19
N ASN A 98 -0.06 4.74 4.77
CA ASN A 98 -1.50 4.73 4.53
C ASN A 98 -1.87 5.17 3.11
N VAL A 99 -1.23 6.21 2.60
CA VAL A 99 -1.47 6.70 1.23
C VAL A 99 -1.09 5.64 0.19
N ALA A 100 0.04 4.95 0.38
CA ALA A 100 0.41 3.81 -0.46
C ALA A 100 -0.54 2.62 -0.28
N ARG A 101 -0.94 2.31 0.96
CA ARG A 101 -1.93 1.26 1.28
C ARG A 101 -3.22 1.48 0.51
N LEU A 102 -3.79 2.68 0.57
CA LEU A 102 -5.06 3.01 -0.07
C LEU A 102 -5.01 2.79 -1.59
N ALA A 103 -3.91 3.21 -2.24
CA ALA A 103 -3.75 3.00 -3.67
C ALA A 103 -3.61 1.51 -4.04
N LEU A 104 -2.88 0.72 -3.26
CA LEU A 104 -2.75 -0.73 -3.48
C LEU A 104 -4.05 -1.49 -3.18
N GLU A 105 -4.82 -1.05 -2.19
CA GLU A 105 -6.14 -1.60 -1.87
C GLU A 105 -7.13 -1.39 -3.01
N LEU A 106 -7.19 -0.18 -3.58
CA LEU A 106 -8.03 0.05 -4.76
C LEU A 106 -7.60 -0.84 -5.93
N ALA A 107 -6.29 -1.05 -6.11
CA ALA A 107 -5.77 -1.89 -7.19
C ALA A 107 -6.08 -3.39 -6.98
N LEU A 108 -6.17 -3.84 -5.73
CA LEU A 108 -6.33 -5.25 -5.36
C LEU A 108 -7.78 -5.65 -5.09
N LEU A 109 -8.51 -4.78 -4.39
CA LEU A 109 -9.85 -5.04 -3.85
C LEU A 109 -10.93 -4.23 -4.57
N GLY A 110 -10.55 -3.16 -5.27
CA GLY A 110 -11.50 -2.21 -5.87
C GLY A 110 -12.17 -1.28 -4.85
N ASP A 111 -11.74 -1.30 -3.58
CA ASP A 111 -12.27 -0.47 -2.50
C ASP A 111 -11.18 -0.22 -1.43
N ASN A 112 -11.45 0.66 -0.47
CA ASN A 112 -10.60 0.97 0.68
C ASN A 112 -11.27 0.60 2.00
N PRO A 113 -11.04 -0.62 2.53
CA PRO A 113 -11.61 -1.01 3.80
C PRO A 113 -11.13 -0.09 4.95
N PRO A 114 -11.99 0.17 5.95
CA PRO A 114 -11.64 1.05 7.07
C PRO A 114 -10.37 0.61 7.80
N TYR A 115 -9.57 1.59 8.24
CA TYR A 115 -8.30 1.34 8.92
C TYR A 115 -8.09 2.27 10.10
N GLY A 116 -8.18 1.72 11.30
CA GLY A 116 -7.99 2.45 12.56
C GLY A 116 -6.56 2.41 13.09
N GLY A 117 -5.54 2.28 12.23
CA GLY A 117 -4.14 2.29 12.69
C GLY A 117 -3.62 0.97 13.27
N SER A 118 -4.28 -0.16 13.03
CA SER A 118 -3.79 -1.50 13.40
C SER A 118 -3.78 -2.43 12.19
N SER A 119 -2.59 -2.80 11.73
CA SER A 119 -2.41 -3.69 10.58
C SER A 119 -3.00 -5.08 10.83
N PHE A 120 -2.83 -5.62 12.03
CA PHE A 120 -3.36 -6.95 12.35
C PHE A 120 -4.89 -6.94 12.39
N SER A 121 -5.51 -5.95 13.05
CA SER A 121 -6.97 -5.82 13.10
C SER A 121 -7.56 -5.62 11.70
N TYR A 122 -6.90 -4.81 10.87
CA TYR A 122 -7.24 -4.62 9.47
C TYR A 122 -7.21 -5.94 8.69
N LEU A 123 -6.13 -6.72 8.81
CA LEU A 123 -5.99 -7.98 8.08
C LEU A 123 -7.06 -9.01 8.46
N ILE A 124 -7.41 -9.10 9.75
CA ILE A 124 -8.52 -9.97 10.20
C ILE A 124 -9.85 -9.50 9.59
N HIS A 125 -10.08 -8.19 9.51
CA HIS A 125 -11.28 -7.65 8.89
C HIS A 125 -11.30 -7.90 7.38
N ALA A 126 -10.20 -7.63 6.68
CA ALA A 126 -10.05 -7.88 5.25
C ALA A 126 -10.25 -9.37 4.91
N ALA A 127 -9.73 -10.30 5.72
CA ALA A 127 -9.96 -11.74 5.57
C ALA A 127 -11.43 -12.16 5.82
N LYS A 128 -12.21 -11.38 6.55
CA LYS A 128 -13.65 -11.63 6.71
C LYS A 128 -14.44 -11.10 5.51
N LEU A 129 -14.09 -9.93 4.98
CA LEU A 129 -14.77 -9.31 3.84
C LEU A 129 -14.42 -9.98 2.51
N HIS A 130 -13.15 -10.35 2.34
CA HIS A 130 -12.60 -10.98 1.14
C HIS A 130 -11.84 -12.25 1.55
N PRO A 131 -12.53 -13.39 1.78
CA PRO A 131 -11.91 -14.60 2.33
C PRO A 131 -10.68 -15.09 1.57
N GLU A 132 -10.72 -15.07 0.24
CA GLU A 132 -9.59 -15.50 -0.59
C GLU A 132 -8.42 -14.51 -0.51
N ILE A 133 -8.63 -13.27 -0.94
CA ILE A 133 -7.57 -12.25 -1.05
C ILE A 133 -7.07 -11.84 0.34
N GLY A 134 -7.97 -11.56 1.26
CA GLY A 134 -7.63 -11.20 2.64
C GLY A 134 -6.95 -12.34 3.39
N GLY A 135 -7.33 -13.60 3.11
CA GLY A 135 -6.62 -14.77 3.61
C GLY A 135 -5.17 -14.81 3.11
N LYS A 136 -4.95 -14.67 1.80
CA LYS A 136 -3.59 -14.58 1.22
C LYS A 136 -2.79 -13.43 1.84
N LEU A 137 -3.40 -12.26 2.00
CA LEU A 137 -2.75 -11.07 2.56
C LEU A 137 -2.33 -11.29 4.01
N LEU A 138 -3.19 -11.88 4.84
CA LEU A 138 -2.87 -12.23 6.22
C LEU A 138 -1.72 -13.23 6.31
N GLU A 139 -1.72 -14.27 5.48
CA GLU A 139 -0.64 -15.27 5.45
C GLU A 139 0.70 -14.67 5.02
N ARG A 140 0.73 -13.84 3.96
CA ARG A 140 1.95 -13.12 3.56
C ARG A 140 2.47 -12.18 4.64
N TYR A 141 1.56 -11.47 5.34
CA TYR A 141 1.95 -10.58 6.43
C TYR A 141 2.58 -11.35 7.61
N LYS A 142 2.01 -12.49 8.00
CA LYS A 142 2.57 -13.35 9.06
C LYS A 142 3.93 -13.92 8.69
N ALA A 143 4.10 -14.37 7.44
CA ALA A 143 5.35 -14.94 6.95
C ALA A 143 6.54 -13.97 7.02
N LYS A 144 6.28 -12.65 7.01
CA LYS A 144 7.31 -11.59 7.17
C LYS A 144 7.64 -11.26 8.63
N LYS A 145 6.81 -11.67 9.58
CA LYS A 145 6.98 -11.39 11.02
C LYS A 145 7.75 -12.52 11.74
N ALA A 146 7.83 -13.69 11.14
CA ALA A 146 8.64 -14.82 11.59
C ALA A 146 10.13 -14.62 11.22
#